data_AF-A0A9Q0Z4Q6-F1
#
_entry.id   AF-A0A9Q0Z4Q6-F1
#
_cell.length_a   1.000
_cell.length_b   1.000
_cell.length_c   1.000
_cell.angle_alpha   90.00
_cell.angle_beta   90.00
_cell.angle_gamma   90.00
#
_symmetry.space_group_name_H-M   'P 1'
#
loop_
_entity.id
_entity.type
_entity.pdbx_description
1 polymer ?
#
loop_
_entity_poly.entity_id
_entity_poly.type
_entity_poly.pdbx_seq_one_letter_code
_entity_poly.pdbx_strand_id
1 'polypeptide(L)'
;MTLDVTYLRGSVAGVLSVLQHAACPENVVFHFIASHRRSDLLRTITSTFPYQTFHLYHFNTDLVRDLLPMSVRRIVYFDSDLIVVDDVAKLWNIKLAYAAALRGRRACYFNTGVMVIDLGKWREGKYTEKLEYWMKVQKKYRIYELGSLPPFLLVFAGDVEGVEHRWNQHGLGGDNLEGLCRDLHPGPVSLLHWSGKGKPWLRLDSKRPCPLDSLWAPYDLYRHSTLFCDS
;
A
#
# COMPACT_ATOMS: atom_id res chain seq x y z
N MET A 1 2.62 3.73 -4.47
CA MET A 1 1.30 3.05 -4.50
C MET A 1 1.04 2.53 -5.91
N THR A 2 0.31 1.43 -6.06
CA THR A 2 -0.19 1.01 -7.38
C THR A 2 -1.46 1.78 -7.74
N LEU A 3 -1.65 2.06 -9.02
CA LEU A 3 -2.80 2.81 -9.49
C LEU A 3 -3.47 2.07 -10.65
N ASP A 4 -4.70 1.64 -10.41
CA ASP A 4 -5.58 1.02 -11.38
C ASP A 4 -7.03 1.52 -11.18
N VAL A 5 -7.88 1.31 -12.17
CA VAL A 5 -9.26 1.84 -12.17
C VAL A 5 -10.11 1.18 -11.07
N THR A 6 -9.86 -0.08 -10.73
CA THR A 6 -10.61 -0.82 -9.71
C THR A 6 -10.31 -0.31 -8.30
N TYR A 7 -9.06 0.09 -8.05
CA TYR A 7 -8.59 0.59 -6.75
C TYR A 7 -8.36 2.11 -6.73
N LEU A 8 -8.87 2.85 -7.72
CA LEU A 8 -8.67 4.29 -7.82
C LEU A 8 -9.20 5.04 -6.60
N ARG A 9 -10.42 4.71 -6.15
CA ARG A 9 -11.03 5.31 -4.93
C ARG A 9 -10.17 5.07 -3.70
N GLY A 10 -9.73 3.84 -3.49
CA GLY A 10 -8.84 3.50 -2.39
C GLY A 10 -7.49 4.23 -2.45
N SER A 11 -6.89 4.33 -3.64
CA SER A 11 -5.62 5.05 -3.85
C SER A 11 -5.77 6.54 -3.54
N VAL A 12 -6.85 7.17 -4.00
CA VAL A 12 -7.17 8.58 -3.73
C VAL A 12 -7.40 8.80 -2.24
N ALA A 13 -8.17 7.93 -1.59
CA ALA A 13 -8.40 8.00 -0.14
C ALA A 13 -7.09 7.84 0.65
N GLY A 14 -6.23 6.91 0.24
CA GLY A 14 -4.90 6.73 0.83
C GLY A 14 -4.04 7.99 0.72
N VAL A 15 -3.96 8.59 -0.48
CA VAL A 15 -3.23 9.86 -0.70
C VAL A 15 -3.80 10.97 0.17
N LEU A 16 -5.12 11.16 0.15
CA LEU A 16 -5.78 12.20 0.93
C LEU A 16 -5.54 12.01 2.43
N SER A 17 -5.60 10.77 2.93
CA SER A 17 -5.35 10.47 4.34
C SER A 17 -3.94 10.83 4.78
N VAL A 18 -2.92 10.55 3.95
CA VAL A 18 -1.54 10.98 4.20
C VAL A 18 -1.44 12.50 4.22
N LEU A 19 -2.05 13.19 3.25
CA LEU A 19 -2.00 14.65 3.17
C LEU A 19 -2.69 15.34 4.34
N GLN A 20 -3.78 14.78 4.86
CA GLN A 20 -4.51 15.34 6.00
C GLN A 20 -3.77 15.16 7.35
N HIS A 21 -2.92 14.14 7.47
CA HIS A 21 -2.25 13.80 8.75
C HIS A 21 -0.76 14.13 8.76
N ALA A 22 -0.15 14.41 7.60
CA ALA A 22 1.25 14.83 7.53
C ALA A 22 1.41 16.24 8.12
N ALA A 23 2.41 16.42 8.98
CA ALA A 23 2.74 17.75 9.52
C ALA A 23 3.21 18.72 8.41
N CYS A 24 3.85 18.20 7.36
CA CYS A 24 4.33 18.96 6.19
C CYS A 24 3.97 18.21 4.89
N PRO A 25 2.73 18.30 4.39
CA PRO A 25 2.27 17.58 3.20
C PRO A 25 3.06 17.92 1.92
N GLU A 26 3.60 19.13 1.82
CA GLU A 26 4.43 19.62 0.72
C GLU A 26 5.75 18.85 0.57
N ASN A 27 6.24 18.23 1.65
CA ASN A 27 7.46 17.41 1.64
C ASN A 27 7.19 15.95 1.24
N VAL A 28 5.94 15.59 0.96
CA VAL A 28 5.55 14.23 0.54
C VAL A 28 5.48 14.16 -0.97
N VAL A 29 6.28 13.28 -1.58
CA VAL A 29 6.23 13.01 -3.02
C VAL A 29 5.61 11.64 -3.28
N PHE A 30 4.52 11.60 -4.05
CA PHE A 30 3.85 10.35 -4.37
C PHE A 30 4.41 9.72 -5.65
N HIS A 31 4.79 8.45 -5.59
CA HIS A 31 5.18 7.66 -6.75
C HIS A 31 4.09 6.61 -7.02
N PHE A 32 3.45 6.71 -8.20
CA PHE A 32 2.38 5.82 -8.66
C PHE A 32 2.86 4.92 -9.79
N ILE A 33 2.44 3.66 -9.77
CA ILE A 33 2.73 2.69 -10.83
C ILE A 33 1.40 2.24 -11.45
N ALA A 34 1.23 2.41 -12.76
CA ALA A 34 0.00 2.06 -13.47
C ALA A 34 0.27 1.20 -14.73
N SER A 35 -0.46 0.10 -14.90
CA SER A 35 -0.34 -0.79 -16.06
C SER A 35 -1.23 -0.40 -17.24
N HIS A 36 -2.40 0.20 -17.00
CA HIS A 36 -3.39 0.51 -18.03
C HIS A 36 -4.04 1.90 -17.82
N ARG A 37 -4.61 2.48 -18.89
CA ARG A 37 -5.33 3.77 -18.88
C ARG A 37 -4.57 4.92 -18.21
N ARG A 38 -3.26 5.00 -18.42
CA ARG A 38 -2.37 5.98 -17.79
C ARG A 38 -2.83 7.43 -17.98
N SER A 39 -3.30 7.80 -19.17
CA SER A 39 -3.74 9.18 -19.46
C SER A 39 -4.97 9.58 -18.64
N ASP A 40 -5.94 8.66 -18.48
CA ASP A 40 -7.15 8.91 -17.69
C ASP A 40 -6.82 9.01 -16.20
N LEU A 41 -5.95 8.10 -15.72
CA LEU A 41 -5.48 8.09 -14.35
C LEU A 41 -4.66 9.35 -14.02
N LEU A 42 -3.78 9.77 -14.94
CA LEU A 42 -3.01 11.01 -14.81
C LEU A 42 -3.96 12.21 -14.67
N ARG A 43 -4.92 12.35 -15.60
CA ARG A 43 -5.91 13.44 -15.55
C ARG A 43 -6.66 13.45 -14.23
N THR A 44 -7.10 12.28 -13.77
CA THR A 44 -7.86 12.15 -12.52
C THR A 44 -7.04 12.55 -11.30
N ILE A 45 -5.79 12.08 -11.19
CA ILE A 45 -4.92 12.44 -10.06
C ILE A 45 -4.58 13.93 -10.11
N THR A 46 -4.21 14.47 -11.28
CA THR A 46 -3.93 15.90 -11.45
C THR A 46 -5.12 16.78 -11.07
N SER A 47 -6.34 16.41 -11.46
CA SER A 47 -7.54 17.19 -11.12
C SER A 47 -7.92 17.07 -9.64
N THR A 48 -7.64 15.92 -9.03
CA THR A 48 -7.99 15.65 -7.61
C THR A 48 -7.00 16.32 -6.65
N PHE A 49 -5.71 16.30 -6.99
CA PHE A 49 -4.62 16.85 -6.17
C PHE A 49 -3.75 17.83 -6.97
N PRO A 50 -4.27 19.00 -7.37
CA PRO A 50 -3.60 19.92 -8.29
C PRO A 50 -2.30 20.53 -7.75
N TYR A 51 -2.15 20.58 -6.43
CA TYR A 51 -0.98 21.17 -5.76
C TYR A 51 0.03 20.11 -5.27
N GLN A 52 -0.24 18.82 -5.47
CA GLN A 52 0.62 17.77 -4.96
C GLN A 52 1.68 17.37 -5.98
N THR A 53 2.92 17.21 -5.51
CA THR A 53 3.99 16.65 -6.34
C THR A 53 3.85 15.14 -6.42
N PHE A 54 3.75 14.60 -7.64
CA PHE A 54 3.73 13.15 -7.86
C PHE A 54 4.38 12.74 -9.18
N HIS A 55 4.78 11.47 -9.25
CA HIS A 55 5.30 10.82 -10.45
C HIS A 55 4.45 9.61 -10.80
N LEU A 56 4.02 9.49 -12.06
CA LEU A 56 3.27 8.35 -12.57
C LEU A 56 4.11 7.54 -13.56
N TYR A 57 4.48 6.34 -13.16
CA TYR A 57 5.26 5.38 -13.93
C TYR A 57 4.34 4.38 -14.64
N HIS A 58 4.69 4.02 -15.86
CA HIS A 58 4.06 2.91 -16.54
C HIS A 58 4.67 1.59 -16.03
N PHE A 59 3.82 0.68 -15.57
CA PHE A 59 4.25 -0.66 -15.23
C PHE A 59 4.55 -1.44 -16.49
N ASN A 60 5.82 -1.70 -16.74
CA ASN A 60 6.26 -2.62 -17.78
C ASN A 60 6.96 -3.81 -17.11
N THR A 61 6.43 -5.01 -17.36
CA THR A 61 6.93 -6.27 -16.80
C THR A 61 8.37 -6.58 -17.20
N ASP A 62 8.84 -6.02 -18.31
CA ASP A 62 10.20 -6.18 -18.82
C ASP A 62 11.16 -5.10 -18.30
N LEU A 63 10.64 -4.02 -17.69
CA LEU A 63 11.39 -2.85 -17.21
C LEU A 63 11.25 -2.61 -15.70
N VAL A 64 11.05 -3.65 -14.88
CA VAL A 64 10.99 -3.48 -13.41
C VAL A 64 12.35 -3.01 -12.84
N ARG A 65 13.39 -2.95 -13.68
CA ARG A 65 14.70 -2.35 -13.37
C ARG A 65 14.63 -0.83 -13.44
N ASP A 66 15.18 -0.19 -12.41
CA ASP A 66 15.49 1.25 -12.39
C ASP A 66 14.29 2.22 -12.50
N LEU A 67 13.08 1.79 -12.10
CA LEU A 67 11.91 2.67 -12.05
C LEU A 67 12.07 3.85 -11.08
N LEU A 68 12.93 3.72 -10.07
CA LEU A 68 13.18 4.75 -9.07
C LEU A 68 14.58 5.34 -9.26
N PRO A 69 14.72 6.70 -9.29
CA PRO A 69 16.01 7.35 -9.48
C PRO A 69 17.06 6.85 -8.48
N MET A 70 18.33 6.84 -8.91
CA MET A 70 19.46 6.43 -8.07
C MET A 70 19.67 7.34 -6.85
N SER A 71 19.15 8.57 -6.88
CA SER A 71 19.16 9.51 -5.76
C SER A 71 18.20 9.10 -4.62
N VAL A 72 17.17 8.31 -4.90
CA VAL A 72 16.19 7.88 -3.89
C VAL A 72 16.80 6.73 -3.07
N ARG A 73 16.97 6.95 -1.77
CA ARG A 73 17.60 5.97 -0.85
C ARG A 73 16.61 5.16 -0.02
N ARG A 74 15.39 5.67 0.16
CA ARG A 74 14.36 5.05 0.99
C ARG A 74 13.00 5.35 0.39
N ILE A 75 12.07 4.40 0.51
CA ILE A 75 10.66 4.59 0.20
C ILE A 75 9.78 3.94 1.25
N VAL A 76 8.56 4.43 1.38
CA VAL A 76 7.47 3.72 2.06
C VAL A 76 6.49 3.27 0.99
N TYR A 77 6.27 1.96 0.92
CA TYR A 77 5.25 1.37 0.07
C TYR A 77 3.95 1.25 0.86
N PHE A 78 2.85 1.60 0.19
CA PHE A 78 1.48 1.49 0.66
C PHE A 78 0.65 0.79 -0.42
N ASP A 79 -0.14 -0.20 0.01
CA ASP A 79 -1.25 -0.76 -0.77
C ASP A 79 -2.34 0.29 -1.02
N SER A 80 -3.23 0.00 -1.97
CA SER A 80 -4.25 0.95 -2.44
C SER A 80 -5.56 0.90 -1.64
N ASP A 81 -5.65 0.09 -0.59
CA ASP A 81 -6.86 -0.15 0.21
C ASP A 81 -6.62 0.11 1.71
N LEU A 82 -5.87 1.18 1.99
CA LEU A 82 -5.55 1.65 3.33
C LEU A 82 -5.79 3.16 3.49
N ILE A 83 -5.86 3.59 4.74
CA ILE A 83 -5.78 5.00 5.15
C ILE A 83 -4.77 5.14 6.28
N VAL A 84 -4.12 6.31 6.33
CA VAL A 84 -3.19 6.70 7.37
C VAL A 84 -3.87 7.73 8.28
N VAL A 85 -3.81 7.51 9.59
CA VAL A 85 -4.46 8.34 10.62
C VAL A 85 -3.45 8.93 11.61
N ASP A 86 -2.17 8.93 11.24
CA ASP A 86 -1.06 9.50 12.02
C ASP A 86 -0.01 10.08 11.05
N ASP A 87 0.93 10.87 11.56
CA ASP A 87 1.96 11.49 10.73
C ASP A 87 2.92 10.44 10.15
N VAL A 88 2.93 10.32 8.82
CA VAL A 88 3.80 9.39 8.06
C VAL A 88 5.29 9.64 8.32
N ALA A 89 5.69 10.83 8.77
CA ALA A 89 7.06 11.10 9.18
C ALA A 89 7.53 10.16 10.30
N LYS A 90 6.62 9.72 11.19
CA LYS A 90 6.94 8.75 12.24
C LYS A 90 7.34 7.39 11.66
N LEU A 91 6.65 6.93 10.62
CA LEU A 91 6.99 5.69 9.89
C LEU A 91 8.29 5.86 9.09
N TRP A 92 8.48 7.01 8.44
CA TRP A 92 9.67 7.32 7.65
C TRP A 92 10.96 7.31 8.49
N ASN A 93 10.87 7.77 9.74
CA ASN A 93 11.98 7.92 10.67
C ASN A 93 12.30 6.64 11.46
N ILE A 94 11.60 5.53 11.21
CA ILE A 94 11.96 4.25 11.82
C ILE A 94 13.39 3.90 11.40
N LYS A 95 14.23 3.61 12.41
CA LYS A 95 15.59 3.15 12.20
C LYS A 95 15.53 1.71 11.71
N LEU A 96 15.83 1.52 10.43
CA LEU A 96 16.10 0.19 9.88
C LEU A 96 17.45 -0.27 10.47
N ALA A 97 17.39 -1.18 11.45
CA ALA A 97 18.58 -1.77 12.02
C ALA A 97 19.24 -2.75 11.03
N TYR A 98 20.41 -3.26 11.41
CA TYR A 98 21.16 -4.20 10.60
C TYR A 98 20.60 -5.62 10.81
N ALA A 99 20.36 -6.35 9.70
CA ALA A 99 19.91 -7.75 9.67
C ALA A 99 20.73 -8.70 10.57
N ALA A 100 21.97 -8.32 10.93
CA ALA A 100 22.78 -9.03 11.92
C ALA A 100 22.08 -9.21 13.28
N ALA A 101 21.19 -8.30 13.69
CA ALA A 101 20.42 -8.39 14.93
C ALA A 101 19.32 -9.48 14.90
N LEU A 102 19.05 -10.07 13.72
CA LEU A 102 17.98 -11.04 13.49
C LEU A 102 18.46 -12.46 13.19
N ARG A 103 19.80 -12.70 13.15
CA ARG A 103 20.35 -14.06 13.01
C ARG A 103 19.81 -14.96 14.12
N GLY A 104 19.07 -16.00 13.74
CA GLY A 104 18.52 -17.00 14.65
C GLY A 104 17.05 -16.80 15.05
N ARG A 105 16.35 -15.79 14.53
CA ARG A 105 14.90 -15.67 14.73
C ARG A 105 14.13 -16.55 13.75
N ARG A 106 13.00 -17.13 14.19
CA ARG A 106 12.07 -17.86 13.32
C ARG A 106 11.57 -16.91 12.22
N ALA A 107 11.56 -17.40 10.98
CA ALA A 107 10.97 -16.67 9.87
C ALA A 107 9.51 -16.32 10.21
N CYS A 108 9.21 -15.02 10.28
CA CYS A 108 7.87 -14.53 10.51
C CYS A 108 7.21 -14.17 9.19
N TYR A 109 5.94 -14.54 9.06
CA TYR A 109 5.06 -13.98 8.04
C TYR A 109 4.97 -12.46 8.24
N PHE A 110 5.00 -11.70 7.14
CA PHE A 110 4.71 -10.27 7.16
C PHE A 110 3.71 -9.94 6.05
N ASN A 111 2.87 -8.94 6.30
CA ASN A 111 1.98 -8.40 5.28
C ASN A 111 2.79 -7.41 4.40
N THR A 112 2.71 -7.56 3.08
CA THR A 112 3.45 -6.73 2.12
C THR A 112 2.77 -5.39 1.81
N GLY A 113 1.61 -5.10 2.40
CA GLY A 113 0.84 -3.90 2.07
C GLY A 113 1.37 -2.60 2.69
N VAL A 114 2.26 -2.71 3.67
CA VAL A 114 3.01 -1.57 4.22
C VAL A 114 4.46 -2.01 4.39
N MET A 115 5.38 -1.34 3.70
CA MET A 115 6.81 -1.68 3.77
C MET A 115 7.66 -0.41 3.79
N VAL A 116 8.66 -0.36 4.68
CA VAL A 116 9.74 0.63 4.62
C VAL A 116 10.93 -0.04 3.94
N ILE A 117 11.33 0.48 2.79
CA ILE A 117 12.34 -0.16 1.94
C ILE A 117 13.59 0.71 1.87
N ASP A 118 14.73 0.14 2.25
CA ASP A 118 16.05 0.70 2.00
C ASP A 118 16.47 0.39 0.57
N LEU A 119 16.48 1.41 -0.31
CA LEU A 119 16.83 1.24 -1.71
C LEU A 119 18.35 1.08 -1.93
N GLY A 120 19.18 1.49 -0.96
CA GLY A 120 20.62 1.22 -1.01
C GLY A 120 20.88 -0.28 -0.88
N LYS A 121 20.37 -0.89 0.19
CA LYS A 121 20.42 -2.34 0.40
C LYS A 121 19.68 -3.10 -0.69
N TRP A 122 18.54 -2.59 -1.16
CA TRP A 122 17.79 -3.19 -2.26
C TRP A 122 18.65 -3.38 -3.52
N ARG A 123 19.37 -2.32 -3.90
CA ARG A 123 20.26 -2.30 -5.07
C ARG A 123 21.52 -3.14 -4.86
N GLU A 124 22.18 -2.99 -3.70
CA GLU A 124 23.38 -3.76 -3.35
C GLU A 124 23.11 -5.27 -3.34
N GLY A 125 22.00 -5.69 -2.71
CA GLY A 125 21.60 -7.08 -2.62
C GLY A 125 20.93 -7.65 -3.88
N LYS A 126 20.79 -6.84 -4.95
CA LYS A 126 20.14 -7.18 -6.22
C LYS A 126 18.77 -7.83 -6.05
N TYR A 127 17.96 -7.31 -5.14
CA TYR A 127 16.71 -7.97 -4.73
C TYR A 127 15.64 -7.99 -5.83
N THR A 128 15.65 -7.03 -6.77
CA THR A 128 14.81 -7.09 -7.98
C THR A 128 15.06 -8.38 -8.77
N GLU A 129 16.33 -8.73 -9.01
CA GLU A 129 16.70 -9.93 -9.79
C GLU A 129 16.25 -11.22 -9.09
N LYS A 130 16.36 -11.27 -7.75
CA LYS A 130 15.91 -12.40 -6.94
C LYS A 130 14.39 -12.57 -7.01
N LEU A 131 13.63 -11.48 -6.94
CA LEU A 131 12.17 -11.52 -7.09
C LEU A 131 11.75 -11.95 -8.50
N GLU A 132 12.39 -11.39 -9.54
CA GLU A 132 12.15 -11.79 -10.94
C GLU A 132 12.40 -13.28 -11.18
N TYR A 133 13.43 -13.85 -10.55
CA TYR A 133 13.71 -15.28 -10.61
C TYR A 133 12.51 -16.10 -10.10
N TRP A 134 12.00 -15.79 -8.92
CA TRP A 134 10.85 -16.52 -8.36
C TRP A 134 9.57 -16.31 -9.17
N MET A 135 9.36 -15.13 -9.74
CA MET A 135 8.24 -14.88 -10.65
C MET A 135 8.34 -15.73 -11.93
N LYS A 136 9.54 -15.91 -12.48
CA LYS A 136 9.78 -16.79 -13.64
C LYS A 136 9.50 -18.27 -13.29
N VAL A 137 9.94 -18.71 -12.11
CA VAL A 137 9.65 -20.07 -11.60
C VAL A 137 8.14 -20.26 -11.46
N GLN A 138 7.43 -19.31 -10.85
CA GLN A 138 5.97 -19.37 -10.73
C GLN A 138 5.27 -19.46 -12.08
N LYS A 139 5.69 -18.66 -13.07
CA LYS A 139 5.10 -18.69 -14.42
C LYS A 139 5.21 -20.08 -15.07
N LYS A 140 6.29 -20.82 -14.78
CA LYS A 140 6.57 -22.13 -15.37
C LYS A 140 5.96 -23.29 -14.59
N TYR A 141 6.01 -23.24 -13.26
CA TYR A 141 5.71 -24.40 -12.39
C TYR A 141 4.54 -24.20 -11.43
N ARG A 142 3.98 -22.99 -11.29
CA ARG A 142 2.85 -22.68 -10.39
C ARG A 142 3.03 -23.21 -8.97
N ILE A 143 4.06 -22.75 -8.28
CA ILE A 143 4.49 -23.19 -6.93
C ILE A 143 3.74 -22.52 -5.77
N TYR A 144 2.91 -21.50 -6.01
CA TYR A 144 2.08 -20.85 -4.99
C TYR A 144 0.80 -20.24 -5.59
N GLU A 145 -0.21 -19.98 -4.76
CA GLU A 145 -1.51 -19.42 -5.17
C GLU A 145 -1.67 -17.92 -4.85
N LEU A 146 -0.94 -17.41 -3.85
CA LEU A 146 -1.05 -16.02 -3.38
C LEU A 146 -0.24 -15.08 -4.28
N GLY A 147 -0.72 -13.83 -4.46
CA GLY A 147 -0.18 -12.85 -5.41
C GLY A 147 1.31 -12.48 -5.26
N SER A 148 1.62 -11.27 -4.81
CA SER A 148 3.01 -10.79 -4.67
C SER A 148 3.70 -11.31 -3.41
N LEU A 149 2.96 -11.79 -2.42
CA LEU A 149 3.49 -12.16 -1.11
C LEU A 149 4.48 -13.35 -1.13
N PRO A 150 4.22 -14.47 -1.82
CA PRO A 150 5.14 -15.61 -1.76
C PRO A 150 6.54 -15.32 -2.29
N PRO A 151 6.75 -14.61 -3.42
CA PRO A 151 8.08 -14.16 -3.83
C PRO A 151 8.82 -13.34 -2.78
N PHE A 152 8.11 -12.44 -2.08
CA PHE A 152 8.73 -11.65 -1.01
C PHE A 152 9.15 -12.52 0.17
N LEU A 153 8.33 -13.49 0.58
CA LEU A 153 8.70 -14.45 1.62
C LEU A 153 9.92 -15.28 1.21
N LEU A 154 9.97 -15.75 -0.04
CA LEU A 154 11.10 -16.55 -0.55
C LEU A 154 12.41 -15.77 -0.62
N VAL A 155 12.35 -14.45 -0.83
CA VAL A 155 13.54 -13.59 -0.97
C VAL A 155 14.00 -12.99 0.35
N PHE A 156 13.06 -12.64 1.24
CA PHE A 156 13.35 -11.87 2.45
C PHE A 156 13.15 -12.64 3.75
N ALA A 157 12.77 -13.92 3.71
CA ALA A 157 12.68 -14.73 4.93
C ALA A 157 13.99 -14.69 5.73
N GLY A 158 13.94 -14.12 6.94
CA GLY A 158 15.09 -13.96 7.82
C GLY A 158 15.80 -12.59 7.74
N ASP A 159 15.54 -11.82 6.69
CA ASP A 159 16.12 -10.49 6.43
C ASP A 159 15.07 -9.36 6.54
N VAL A 160 14.05 -9.54 7.40
CA VAL A 160 12.98 -8.56 7.63
C VAL A 160 12.94 -8.06 9.07
N GLU A 161 12.78 -6.76 9.23
CA GLU A 161 12.54 -6.13 10.53
C GLU A 161 11.06 -5.85 10.73
N GLY A 162 10.55 -6.20 11.91
CA GLY A 162 9.17 -5.91 12.28
C GLY A 162 8.98 -4.41 12.57
N VAL A 163 7.99 -3.81 11.94
CA VAL A 163 7.47 -2.49 12.33
C VAL A 163 6.36 -2.69 13.36
N GLU A 164 6.16 -1.69 14.24
CA GLU A 164 5.05 -1.71 15.20
C GLU A 164 3.71 -1.98 14.52
N HIS A 165 2.89 -2.82 15.14
CA HIS A 165 1.63 -3.29 14.58
C HIS A 165 0.64 -2.15 14.25
N ARG A 166 0.74 -1.00 14.93
CA ARG A 166 -0.05 0.22 14.68
C ARG A 166 0.01 0.72 13.23
N TRP A 167 1.09 0.41 12.51
CA TRP A 167 1.31 0.79 11.11
C TRP A 167 0.70 -0.19 10.11
N ASN A 168 0.02 -1.25 10.57
CA ASN A 168 -0.68 -2.18 9.70
C ASN A 168 -1.82 -2.91 10.42
N GLN A 169 -2.89 -2.17 10.77
CA GLN A 169 -4.15 -2.74 11.24
C GLN A 169 -4.89 -3.38 10.06
N HIS A 170 -4.41 -4.56 9.67
CA HIS A 170 -4.86 -5.31 8.52
C HIS A 170 -6.08 -6.18 8.82
N GLY A 171 -6.61 -6.83 7.79
CA GLY A 171 -7.75 -7.75 7.91
C GLY A 171 -9.11 -7.05 7.97
N LEU A 172 -9.16 -5.72 7.83
CA LEU A 172 -10.42 -4.96 7.83
C LEU A 172 -11.26 -5.25 6.56
N GLY A 173 -10.66 -5.94 5.59
CA GLY A 173 -11.34 -6.49 4.42
C GLY A 173 -12.33 -7.63 4.72
N GLY A 174 -12.43 -8.02 5.99
CA GLY A 174 -13.22 -9.15 6.48
C GLY A 174 -12.48 -10.46 6.36
N ASP A 175 -13.05 -11.53 6.94
CA ASP A 175 -12.51 -12.86 6.66
C ASP A 175 -12.77 -13.26 5.19
N ASN A 176 -11.92 -14.14 4.66
CA ASN A 176 -12.03 -14.58 3.26
C ASN A 176 -13.05 -15.71 3.06
N LEU A 177 -13.75 -16.13 4.12
CA LEU A 177 -14.62 -17.31 4.18
C LEU A 177 -16.11 -16.93 4.21
N GLU A 178 -16.52 -16.18 5.23
CA GLU A 178 -17.88 -15.73 5.50
C GLU A 178 -18.08 -14.23 5.22
N GLY A 179 -16.98 -13.48 5.05
CA GLY A 179 -17.02 -12.04 4.84
C GLY A 179 -17.33 -11.23 6.10
N LEU A 180 -17.12 -11.83 7.29
CA LEU A 180 -17.42 -11.18 8.56
C LEU A 180 -16.52 -9.97 8.81
N CYS A 181 -17.11 -8.92 9.36
CA CYS A 181 -16.39 -7.75 9.84
C CYS A 181 -15.40 -8.14 10.94
N ARG A 182 -14.23 -7.50 10.95
CA ARG A 182 -13.20 -7.69 11.97
C ARG A 182 -12.98 -6.41 12.76
N ASP A 183 -12.72 -6.58 14.05
CA ASP A 183 -12.30 -5.50 14.93
C ASP A 183 -10.81 -5.16 14.75
N LEU A 184 -10.42 -4.00 15.27
CA LEU A 184 -9.02 -3.58 15.32
C LEU A 184 -8.22 -4.52 16.25
N HIS A 185 -6.96 -4.74 15.91
CA HIS A 185 -6.05 -5.41 16.83
C HIS A 185 -5.73 -4.49 18.03
N PRO A 186 -5.45 -5.04 19.22
CA PRO A 186 -5.14 -4.25 20.40
C PRO A 186 -3.95 -3.30 20.20
N GLY A 187 -4.02 -2.13 20.82
CA GLY A 187 -2.94 -1.14 20.82
C GLY A 187 -3.27 0.13 20.02
N PRO A 188 -2.29 1.03 19.86
CA PRO A 188 -2.49 2.27 19.10
C PRO A 188 -2.69 1.99 17.61
N VAL A 189 -3.33 2.94 16.92
CA VAL A 189 -3.61 2.86 15.48
C VAL A 189 -2.99 4.06 14.78
N SER A 190 -2.22 3.79 13.72
CA SER A 190 -1.69 4.81 12.80
C SER A 190 -2.08 4.55 11.36
N LEU A 191 -2.43 3.32 11.01
CA LEU A 191 -2.81 2.94 9.66
C LEU A 191 -3.85 1.81 9.71
N LEU A 192 -4.96 2.00 9.01
CA LEU A 192 -6.03 1.02 8.84
C LEU A 192 -5.96 0.43 7.43
N HIS A 193 -6.02 -0.90 7.31
CA HIS A 193 -5.79 -1.61 6.05
C HIS A 193 -6.89 -2.64 5.78
N TRP A 194 -7.70 -2.40 4.74
CA TRP A 194 -8.77 -3.28 4.26
C TRP A 194 -8.26 -4.44 3.41
N SER A 195 -7.18 -5.09 3.88
CA SER A 195 -6.65 -6.29 3.27
C SER A 195 -7.70 -7.40 3.31
N GLY A 196 -7.92 -8.08 2.19
CA GLY A 196 -8.99 -9.07 2.02
C GLY A 196 -9.91 -8.72 0.85
N LYS A 197 -11.06 -9.38 0.76
CA LYS A 197 -11.99 -9.21 -0.36
C LYS A 197 -12.93 -8.00 -0.22
N GLY A 198 -13.41 -7.72 0.99
CA GLY A 198 -14.35 -6.64 1.22
C GLY A 198 -13.67 -5.28 1.16
N LYS A 199 -14.04 -4.42 0.21
CA LYS A 199 -13.51 -3.05 0.15
C LYS A 199 -14.51 -2.04 0.73
N PRO A 200 -14.04 -1.01 1.46
CA PRO A 200 -14.94 -0.12 2.19
C PRO A 200 -15.85 0.64 1.22
N TRP A 201 -15.34 1.13 0.09
CA TRP A 201 -16.16 1.79 -0.93
C TRP A 201 -17.26 0.89 -1.51
N LEU A 202 -16.98 -0.39 -1.76
CA LEU A 202 -17.98 -1.34 -2.26
C LEU A 202 -19.07 -1.62 -1.21
N ARG A 203 -18.68 -1.73 0.06
CA ARG A 203 -19.59 -1.98 1.18
C ARG A 203 -20.47 -0.77 1.50
N LEU A 204 -19.90 0.43 1.43
CA LEU A 204 -20.63 1.69 1.57
C LEU A 204 -21.66 1.86 0.44
N ASP A 205 -21.24 1.68 -0.82
CA ASP A 205 -22.13 1.81 -1.97
C ASP A 205 -23.29 0.78 -1.94
N SER A 206 -23.01 -0.44 -1.48
CA SER A 206 -24.03 -1.49 -1.32
C SER A 206 -24.88 -1.37 -0.05
N LYS A 207 -24.70 -0.29 0.74
CA LYS A 207 -25.40 -0.05 2.02
C LYS A 207 -25.26 -1.20 3.01
N ARG A 208 -24.14 -1.92 2.97
CA ARG A 208 -23.76 -2.99 3.90
C ARG A 208 -22.36 -2.72 4.50
N PRO A 209 -22.15 -1.57 5.16
CA PRO A 209 -20.86 -1.25 5.74
C PRO A 209 -20.58 -2.13 6.97
N CYS A 210 -19.31 -2.49 7.14
CA CYS A 210 -18.81 -2.86 8.46
C CYS A 210 -18.62 -1.59 9.31
N PRO A 211 -18.62 -1.70 10.65
CA PRO A 211 -18.49 -0.54 11.54
C PRO A 211 -17.30 0.37 11.20
N LEU A 212 -16.14 -0.23 10.90
CA LEU A 212 -14.91 0.51 10.59
C LEU A 212 -14.90 1.17 9.20
N ASP A 213 -15.78 0.77 8.26
CA ASP A 213 -15.84 1.37 6.92
C ASP A 213 -16.23 2.86 7.00
N SER A 214 -16.93 3.25 8.07
CA SER A 214 -17.24 4.64 8.37
C SER A 214 -16.00 5.51 8.61
N LEU A 215 -14.88 4.92 9.05
CA LEU A 215 -13.61 5.64 9.22
C LEU A 215 -12.92 5.91 7.87
N TRP A 216 -13.23 5.13 6.83
CA TRP A 216 -12.74 5.34 5.48
C TRP A 216 -13.54 6.40 4.72
N ALA A 217 -14.86 6.47 4.97
CA ALA A 217 -15.79 7.33 4.24
C ALA A 217 -15.37 8.83 4.13
N PRO A 218 -14.80 9.48 5.16
CA PRO A 218 -14.35 10.88 5.05
C PRO A 218 -13.27 11.13 4.00
N TYR A 219 -12.52 10.08 3.61
CA TYR A 219 -11.46 10.17 2.61
C TYR A 219 -11.94 9.85 1.19
N ASP A 220 -13.22 9.49 1.03
CA ASP A 220 -13.79 9.18 -0.27
C ASP A 220 -14.22 10.46 -0.99
N LEU A 221 -13.38 10.91 -1.93
CA LEU A 221 -13.70 12.06 -2.77
C LEU A 221 -14.67 11.71 -3.91
N TYR A 222 -15.08 10.45 -4.04
CA TYR A 222 -16.07 10.05 -5.02
C TYR A 222 -17.46 10.57 -4.60
N ARG A 223 -17.88 11.69 -5.22
CA ARG A 223 -19.23 12.21 -5.03
C ARG A 223 -20.23 11.28 -5.71
N HIS A 224 -21.08 10.64 -4.90
CA HIS A 224 -22.37 10.17 -5.39
C HIS A 224 -23.15 11.41 -5.85
N SER A 225 -23.48 11.49 -7.14
CA SER A 225 -24.42 12.47 -7.66
C SER A 225 -25.80 12.19 -7.06
N THR A 226 -26.06 12.64 -5.82
CA THR A 226 -27.39 12.93 -5.26
C THR A 226 -27.26 13.41 -3.81
N LEU A 227 -27.99 14.49 -3.48
CA LEU A 227 -28.20 15.17 -2.18
C LEU A 227 -27.71 16.63 -2.06
N PHE A 228 -27.46 17.33 -3.16
CA PHE A 228 -27.59 18.79 -3.21
C PHE A 228 -28.58 19.21 -4.32
N CYS A 229 -29.83 18.76 -4.16
CA CYS A 229 -31.02 19.45 -4.63
C CYS A 229 -32.03 19.26 -3.50
N ASP A 230 -32.04 20.20 -2.56
CA ASP A 230 -33.21 20.65 -1.81
C ASP A 230 -32.74 21.63 -0.73
N SER A 231 -32.74 22.91 -1.09
CA SER A 231 -33.07 24.07 -0.25
C SER A 231 -33.19 25.29 -1.16
#